data_AF-A4BBH6-F1
#
_entry.id   AF-A4BBH6-F1
#
_cell.length_a   1.000
_cell.length_b   1.000
_cell.length_c   1.000
_cell.angle_alpha   90.00
_cell.angle_beta   90.00
_cell.angle_gamma   90.00
#
_symmetry.space_group_name_H-M   'P 1'
#
loop_
_entity.id
_entity.type
_entity.pdbx_description
1 polymer ?
#
loop_
_entity_poly.entity_id
_entity_poly.type
_entity_poly.pdbx_seq_one_letter_code
_entity_poly.pdbx_strand_id
1 'polypeptide(L)'
;MRFSLSLPEREQSLLNALITRVEQRFEDTVDLIAVYGSRVTGGAHHLSDLDVFFVPTNTGDTEPMLAFIHQGIGHDFWPINWHQLIAMSEFEDARVAILADAQLVYSRHPDCTHRFQDLKRRLDCILTQPDNGHLRWRLHAVMNDINGLLYQLIQLDELMAIKPLALDVFDECLRVVCYWNQRYCRGGAHWLVDLARCAEVPPALKEHYLRVFDSGNADDIIRVTVAAFRQLQHWLQDHQAEPQGVEPASGLCGAYEEMLSVFNKLSYAVSIEDAVAAFYAAKQIDRDLSEIFGAFCRDQSIPVLTVHTNSLPQLASMAEQIQRQLLQWLQSHNVPLCRIAEPSELLDL
;
A
#
# COMPACT_ATOMS: atom_id res chain seq x y z
N MET A 1 -14.73 -23.52 19.20
CA MET A 1 -13.66 -24.51 18.89
C MET A 1 -12.32 -23.96 19.35
N ARG A 2 -11.50 -24.76 20.03
CA ARG A 2 -10.16 -24.35 20.50
C ARG A 2 -9.07 -25.04 19.67
N PHE A 3 -7.96 -24.33 19.44
CA PHE A 3 -6.76 -24.86 18.79
C PHE A 3 -5.57 -24.75 19.75
N SER A 4 -4.66 -25.71 19.68
CA SER A 4 -3.48 -25.75 20.55
C SER A 4 -2.37 -24.87 20.00
N LEU A 5 -1.84 -23.99 20.85
CA LEU A 5 -0.60 -23.27 20.63
C LEU A 5 0.29 -23.51 21.84
N SER A 6 1.56 -23.84 21.64
CA SER A 6 2.49 -24.05 22.75
C SER A 6 3.07 -22.70 23.19
N LEU A 7 2.70 -22.26 24.39
CA LEU A 7 3.20 -21.04 25.02
C LEU A 7 3.83 -21.35 26.38
N PRO A 8 4.70 -20.48 26.92
CA PRO A 8 5.12 -20.58 28.30
C PRO A 8 3.91 -20.48 29.25
N GLU A 9 4.06 -21.03 30.45
CA GLU A 9 2.95 -21.23 31.41
C GLU A 9 2.13 -19.95 31.67
N ARG A 10 2.81 -18.81 31.81
CA ARG A 10 2.16 -17.51 32.06
C ARG A 10 1.24 -17.12 30.91
N GLU A 11 1.78 -17.06 29.69
CA GLU A 11 1.01 -16.69 28.49
C GLU A 11 -0.08 -17.72 28.19
N GLN A 12 0.19 -19.00 28.41
CA GLN A 12 -0.80 -20.05 28.24
C GLN A 12 -1.98 -19.87 29.20
N SER A 13 -1.71 -19.49 30.46
CA SER A 13 -2.74 -19.22 31.46
C SER A 13 -3.59 -17.99 31.10
N LEU A 14 -2.95 -16.91 30.64
CA LEU A 14 -3.64 -15.71 30.16
C LEU A 14 -4.52 -16.00 28.94
N LEU A 15 -4.00 -16.73 27.96
CA LEU A 15 -4.74 -17.12 26.77
C LEU A 15 -5.96 -17.99 27.11
N ASN A 16 -5.79 -18.97 28.00
CA ASN A 16 -6.87 -19.83 28.45
C ASN A 16 -7.96 -19.04 29.19
N ALA A 17 -7.56 -18.05 30.00
CA ALA A 17 -8.49 -17.16 30.69
C ALA A 17 -9.30 -16.30 29.70
N LEU A 18 -8.65 -15.75 28.66
CA LEU A 18 -9.32 -15.00 27.59
C LEU A 18 -10.33 -15.89 26.84
N ILE A 19 -9.91 -17.06 26.35
CA ILE A 19 -10.79 -17.95 25.59
C ILE A 19 -11.99 -18.37 26.45
N THR A 20 -11.76 -18.72 27.72
CA THR A 20 -12.83 -19.09 28.65
C THR A 20 -13.79 -17.93 28.91
N ARG A 21 -13.28 -16.70 29.02
CA ARG A 21 -14.11 -15.49 29.14
C ARG A 21 -14.98 -15.29 27.91
N VAL A 22 -14.41 -15.43 26.71
CA VAL A 22 -15.15 -15.30 25.44
C VAL A 22 -16.23 -16.36 25.36
N GLU A 23 -15.91 -17.64 25.61
CA GLU A 23 -16.90 -18.72 25.61
C GLU A 23 -18.03 -18.51 26.64
N GLN A 24 -17.76 -17.90 27.79
CA GLN A 24 -18.78 -17.71 28.84
C GLN A 24 -19.65 -16.46 28.65
N ARG A 25 -19.13 -15.42 27.99
CA ARG A 25 -19.74 -14.08 28.00
C ARG A 25 -19.96 -13.46 26.63
N PHE A 26 -19.23 -13.92 25.62
CA PHE A 26 -19.15 -13.30 24.30
C PHE A 26 -19.14 -14.35 23.18
N GLU A 27 -19.64 -15.56 23.44
CA GLU A 27 -19.60 -16.68 22.48
C GLU A 27 -20.26 -16.29 21.16
N ASP A 28 -21.38 -15.55 21.21
CA ASP A 28 -22.11 -15.10 20.03
C ASP A 28 -21.55 -13.83 19.38
N THR A 29 -20.60 -13.15 20.02
CA THR A 29 -20.11 -11.83 19.59
C THR A 29 -18.62 -11.79 19.22
N VAL A 30 -17.93 -12.94 19.30
CA VAL A 30 -16.53 -13.12 18.85
C VAL A 30 -16.44 -14.34 17.92
N ASP A 31 -16.06 -14.09 16.66
CA ASP A 31 -15.85 -15.14 15.66
C ASP A 31 -14.53 -15.90 15.86
N LEU A 32 -13.43 -15.19 16.15
CA LEU A 32 -12.09 -15.77 16.20
C LEU A 32 -11.20 -15.13 17.28
N ILE A 33 -10.20 -15.87 17.75
CA ILE A 33 -9.06 -15.33 18.50
C ILE A 33 -7.78 -15.90 17.87
N ALA A 34 -6.81 -15.02 17.62
CA ALA A 34 -5.51 -15.41 17.09
C ALA A 34 -4.37 -14.75 17.88
N VAL A 35 -3.27 -15.49 18.02
CA VAL A 35 -2.02 -15.02 18.63
C VAL A 35 -1.04 -14.69 17.51
N TYR A 36 -0.31 -13.58 17.63
CA TYR A 36 0.73 -13.21 16.67
C TYR A 36 2.01 -12.75 17.40
N GLY A 37 2.90 -12.04 16.72
CA GLY A 37 4.04 -11.37 17.34
C GLY A 37 5.16 -12.31 17.79
N SER A 38 5.94 -11.87 18.78
CA SER A 38 7.21 -12.50 19.15
C SER A 38 7.06 -13.92 19.74
N ARG A 39 5.89 -14.22 20.33
CA ARG A 39 5.57 -15.56 20.88
C ARG A 39 5.33 -16.61 19.79
N VAL A 40 4.96 -16.17 18.59
CA VAL A 40 4.71 -17.03 17.44
C VAL A 40 5.89 -17.06 16.48
N THR A 41 6.47 -15.89 16.21
CA THR A 41 7.54 -15.72 15.22
C THR A 41 8.95 -15.98 15.79
N GLY A 42 9.05 -16.16 17.11
CA GLY A 42 10.32 -16.28 17.83
C GLY A 42 10.89 -14.92 18.25
N GLY A 43 11.88 -14.95 19.14
CA GLY A 43 12.51 -13.74 19.69
C GLY A 43 11.84 -13.19 20.97
N ALA A 44 10.75 -13.81 21.43
CA ALA A 44 10.17 -13.49 22.73
C ALA A 44 11.18 -13.73 23.87
N HIS A 45 11.18 -12.83 24.85
CA HIS A 45 11.94 -12.92 26.09
C HIS A 45 11.02 -12.82 27.32
N HIS A 46 11.61 -12.77 28.52
CA HIS A 46 10.85 -12.79 29.78
C HIS A 46 9.94 -11.57 29.99
N LEU A 47 10.21 -10.44 29.32
CA LEU A 47 9.37 -9.23 29.35
C LEU A 47 8.47 -9.08 28.12
N SER A 48 8.53 -10.01 27.16
CA SER A 48 7.60 -9.99 26.04
C SER A 48 6.20 -10.32 26.54
N ASP A 49 5.24 -9.56 26.03
CA ASP A 49 3.82 -9.70 26.22
C ASP A 49 3.24 -10.86 25.37
N LEU A 50 1.92 -10.85 25.25
CA LEU A 50 1.15 -11.84 24.50
C LEU A 50 0.27 -11.07 23.52
N ASP A 51 0.77 -10.91 22.30
CA ASP A 51 0.07 -10.27 21.19
C ASP A 51 -1.16 -11.09 20.75
N VAL A 52 -2.35 -10.58 21.04
CA VAL A 52 -3.61 -11.26 20.68
C VAL A 52 -4.58 -10.27 20.06
N PHE A 53 -5.18 -10.70 18.95
CA PHE A 53 -6.40 -10.07 18.47
C PHE A 53 -7.58 -11.03 18.53
N PHE A 54 -8.77 -10.47 18.62
CA PHE A 54 -10.02 -11.20 18.41
C PHE A 54 -10.84 -10.53 17.31
N VAL A 55 -11.66 -11.33 16.63
CA VAL A 55 -12.52 -10.84 15.55
C VAL A 55 -13.95 -10.77 16.06
N PRO A 56 -14.50 -9.57 16.28
CA PRO A 56 -15.89 -9.42 16.69
C PRO A 56 -16.83 -9.81 15.55
N THR A 57 -18.05 -10.23 15.88
CA THR A 57 -19.13 -10.36 14.88
C THR A 57 -19.63 -8.97 14.46
N ASN A 58 -20.39 -8.89 13.37
CA ASN A 58 -21.01 -7.65 12.90
C ASN A 58 -22.27 -7.24 13.71
N THR A 59 -22.58 -7.89 14.83
CA THR A 59 -23.83 -7.72 15.57
C THR A 59 -23.60 -7.64 17.08
N GLY A 60 -24.21 -6.63 17.72
CA GLY A 60 -24.27 -6.52 19.18
C GLY A 60 -23.06 -5.86 19.84
N ASP A 61 -23.09 -5.84 21.17
CA ASP A 61 -21.97 -5.37 22.00
C ASP A 61 -20.90 -6.46 22.05
N THR A 62 -19.75 -6.20 21.44
CA THR A 62 -18.60 -7.13 21.45
C THR A 62 -17.69 -6.91 22.66
N GLU A 63 -16.73 -7.82 22.88
CA GLU A 63 -15.71 -7.63 23.90
C GLU A 63 -14.95 -6.31 23.59
N PRO A 64 -14.83 -5.38 24.55
CA PRO A 64 -14.02 -4.19 24.35
C PRO A 64 -12.54 -4.56 24.28
N MET A 65 -11.73 -3.67 23.70
CA MET A 65 -10.28 -3.77 23.87
C MET A 65 -9.94 -3.91 25.36
N LEU A 66 -9.14 -4.91 25.70
CA LEU A 66 -8.73 -5.21 27.06
C LEU A 66 -7.22 -5.00 27.20
N ALA A 67 -6.83 -3.90 27.83
CA ALA A 67 -5.43 -3.65 28.19
C ALA A 67 -5.25 -3.78 29.71
N PHE A 68 -4.22 -4.52 30.14
CA PHE A 68 -3.98 -4.81 31.56
C PHE A 68 -2.50 -5.08 31.83
N ILE A 69 -2.10 -5.02 33.11
CA ILE A 69 -0.74 -5.37 33.55
C ILE A 69 -0.81 -6.66 34.35
N HIS A 70 0.01 -7.64 33.98
CA HIS A 70 0.18 -8.89 34.72
C HIS A 70 1.66 -9.13 34.99
N GLN A 71 2.04 -9.29 36.26
CA GLN A 71 3.43 -9.51 36.69
C GLN A 71 4.42 -8.44 36.14
N GLY A 72 3.98 -7.19 36.03
CA GLY A 72 4.80 -6.07 35.56
C GLY A 72 4.91 -5.97 34.03
N ILE A 73 4.20 -6.79 33.27
CA ILE A 73 4.16 -6.75 31.80
C ILE A 73 2.78 -6.26 31.37
N GLY A 74 2.77 -5.31 30.43
CA GLY A 74 1.54 -4.85 29.77
C GLY A 74 1.08 -5.88 28.74
N HIS A 75 -0.21 -6.16 28.71
CA HIS A 75 -0.84 -7.00 27.69
C HIS A 75 -2.03 -6.24 27.13
N ASP A 76 -2.27 -6.38 25.84
CA ASP A 76 -3.45 -5.87 25.17
C ASP A 76 -4.09 -6.94 24.29
N PHE A 77 -5.39 -7.15 24.48
CA PHE A 77 -6.22 -7.98 23.64
C PHE A 77 -7.16 -7.04 22.90
N TRP A 78 -7.01 -6.94 21.59
CA TRP A 78 -7.63 -5.89 20.81
C TRP A 78 -8.48 -6.45 19.66
N PRO A 79 -9.57 -5.75 19.28
CA PRO A 79 -10.42 -6.20 18.19
C PRO A 79 -9.81 -5.88 16.82
N ILE A 80 -9.86 -6.85 15.91
CA ILE A 80 -9.68 -6.64 14.46
C ILE A 80 -10.93 -7.12 13.76
N ASN A 81 -11.62 -6.26 13.02
CA ASN A 81 -12.79 -6.69 12.26
C ASN A 81 -12.38 -7.42 10.97
N TRP A 82 -13.33 -8.17 10.39
CA TRP A 82 -13.10 -8.89 9.15
C TRP A 82 -12.67 -8.01 7.98
N HIS A 83 -13.14 -6.77 7.91
CA HIS A 83 -12.77 -5.83 6.84
C HIS A 83 -11.28 -5.46 6.92
N GLN A 84 -10.73 -5.26 8.12
CA GLN A 84 -9.31 -5.04 8.34
C GLN A 84 -8.47 -6.27 7.97
N LEU A 85 -8.91 -7.49 8.32
CA LEU A 85 -8.21 -8.71 7.89
C LEU A 85 -8.21 -8.87 6.36
N ILE A 86 -9.30 -8.50 5.69
CA ILE A 86 -9.35 -8.47 4.22
C ILE A 86 -8.38 -7.43 3.67
N ALA A 87 -8.36 -6.22 4.23
CA ALA A 87 -7.40 -5.18 3.83
C ALA A 87 -5.94 -5.64 4.00
N MET A 88 -5.64 -6.37 5.07
CA MET A 88 -4.32 -6.99 5.28
C MET A 88 -4.00 -8.08 4.25
N SER A 89 -4.98 -8.91 3.85
CA SER A 89 -4.74 -9.95 2.82
C SER A 89 -4.47 -9.35 1.45
N GLU A 90 -5.03 -8.16 1.17
CA GLU A 90 -4.85 -7.43 -0.09
C GLU A 90 -3.70 -6.42 -0.09
N PHE A 91 -2.91 -6.36 0.99
CA PHE A 91 -1.85 -5.36 1.17
C PHE A 91 -2.36 -3.90 1.10
N GLU A 92 -3.63 -3.68 1.45
CA GLU A 92 -4.25 -2.35 1.66
C GLU A 92 -3.90 -1.78 3.03
N ASP A 93 -3.75 -2.66 4.00
CA ASP A 93 -3.30 -2.35 5.34
C ASP A 93 -1.86 -2.83 5.50
N ALA A 94 -0.96 -1.94 5.90
CA ALA A 94 0.46 -2.24 6.06
C ALA A 94 0.76 -3.29 7.16
N ARG A 95 -0.20 -3.58 8.05
CA ARG A 95 -0.07 -4.53 9.16
C ARG A 95 -0.22 -5.99 8.73
N VAL A 96 0.21 -6.31 7.50
CA VAL A 96 0.12 -7.62 6.86
C VAL A 96 0.72 -8.74 7.74
N ALA A 97 1.81 -8.47 8.44
CA ALA A 97 2.46 -9.42 9.35
C ALA A 97 1.52 -9.96 10.44
N ILE A 98 0.54 -9.16 10.90
CA ILE A 98 -0.43 -9.57 11.93
C ILE A 98 -1.27 -10.75 11.41
N LEU A 99 -1.74 -10.69 10.16
CA LEU A 99 -2.48 -11.80 9.53
C LEU A 99 -1.54 -12.94 9.12
N ALA A 100 -0.42 -12.60 8.47
CA ALA A 100 0.51 -13.58 7.91
C ALA A 100 1.08 -14.51 8.99
N ASP A 101 1.49 -13.94 10.12
CA ASP A 101 2.13 -14.69 11.20
C ASP A 101 1.12 -15.28 12.20
N ALA A 102 -0.12 -14.78 12.24
CA ALA A 102 -1.11 -15.21 13.23
C ALA A 102 -1.40 -16.71 13.25
N GLN A 103 -1.49 -17.25 14.47
CA GLN A 103 -1.94 -18.60 14.79
C GLN A 103 -3.32 -18.55 15.41
N LEU A 104 -4.27 -19.24 14.79
CA LEU A 104 -5.63 -19.33 15.29
C LEU A 104 -5.67 -20.19 16.56
N VAL A 105 -6.33 -19.71 17.62
CA VAL A 105 -6.42 -20.40 18.93
C VAL A 105 -7.86 -20.62 19.38
N TYR A 106 -8.80 -19.85 18.84
CA TYR A 106 -10.23 -20.06 19.00
C TYR A 106 -10.98 -19.68 17.72
N SER A 107 -12.05 -20.43 17.44
CA SER A 107 -13.01 -20.12 16.38
C SER A 107 -14.40 -20.55 16.80
N ARG A 108 -15.39 -19.67 16.60
CA ARG A 108 -16.79 -19.93 16.93
C ARG A 108 -17.36 -21.07 16.10
N HIS A 109 -17.21 -20.99 14.77
CA HIS A 109 -17.73 -21.96 13.79
C HIS A 109 -16.69 -22.36 12.73
N PRO A 110 -16.82 -23.56 12.12
CA PRO A 110 -15.96 -23.98 11.01
C PRO A 110 -15.83 -22.94 9.89
N ASP A 111 -16.91 -22.24 9.57
CA ASP A 111 -16.93 -21.21 8.52
C ASP A 111 -16.01 -20.02 8.84
N CYS A 112 -15.89 -19.63 10.12
CA CYS A 112 -14.96 -18.58 10.53
C CYS A 112 -13.51 -19.02 10.34
N THR A 113 -13.21 -20.29 10.65
CA THR A 113 -11.89 -20.89 10.41
C THR A 113 -11.56 -20.91 8.92
N HIS A 114 -12.50 -21.37 8.08
CA HIS A 114 -12.33 -21.40 6.63
C HIS A 114 -12.07 -20.00 6.08
N ARG A 115 -12.90 -19.02 6.47
CA ARG A 115 -12.72 -17.63 6.05
C ARG A 115 -11.35 -17.07 6.42
N PHE A 116 -10.85 -17.34 7.62
CA PHE A 116 -9.50 -16.91 8.03
C PHE A 116 -8.40 -17.58 7.21
N GLN A 117 -8.51 -18.88 6.96
CA GLN A 117 -7.58 -19.62 6.12
C GLN A 117 -7.60 -19.12 4.67
N ASP A 118 -8.76 -18.73 4.14
CA ASP A 118 -8.89 -18.16 2.80
C ASP A 118 -8.13 -16.85 2.66
N LEU A 119 -8.17 -15.99 3.68
CA LEU A 119 -7.39 -14.75 3.70
C LEU A 119 -5.88 -15.02 3.70
N LYS A 120 -5.40 -15.99 4.49
CA LYS A 120 -3.99 -16.41 4.48
C LYS A 120 -3.59 -17.00 3.12
N ARG A 121 -4.44 -17.83 2.51
CA ARG A 121 -4.20 -18.37 1.16
C ARG A 121 -4.12 -17.28 0.11
N ARG A 122 -4.97 -16.25 0.20
CA ARG A 122 -4.95 -15.11 -0.74
C ARG A 122 -3.65 -14.32 -0.63
N LEU A 123 -3.19 -14.09 0.61
CA LEU A 123 -1.89 -13.49 0.88
C LEU A 123 -0.74 -14.32 0.30
N ASP A 124 -0.76 -15.64 0.47
CA ASP A 124 0.25 -16.54 -0.12
C ASP A 124 0.23 -16.51 -1.65
N CYS A 125 -0.95 -16.45 -2.27
CA CYS A 125 -1.08 -16.30 -3.71
C CYS A 125 -0.40 -15.00 -4.20
N ILE A 126 -0.65 -13.87 -3.54
CA ILE A 126 -0.02 -12.58 -3.90
C ILE A 126 1.51 -12.66 -3.75
N LEU A 127 2.01 -13.26 -2.67
CA LEU A 127 3.45 -13.37 -2.41
C LEU A 127 4.18 -14.37 -3.33
N THR A 128 3.45 -15.19 -4.08
CA THR A 128 4.02 -16.22 -4.97
C THR A 128 3.69 -16.00 -6.45
N GLN A 129 3.00 -14.92 -6.79
CA GLN A 129 2.63 -14.56 -8.16
C GLN A 129 3.87 -14.24 -9.01
N PRO A 130 4.16 -14.98 -10.09
CA PRO A 130 5.40 -14.81 -10.85
C PRO A 130 5.70 -13.40 -11.36
N ASP A 131 4.68 -12.60 -11.67
CA ASP A 131 4.82 -11.23 -12.18
C ASP A 131 4.99 -10.18 -11.08
N ASN A 132 4.72 -10.53 -9.82
CA ASN A 132 4.62 -9.61 -8.68
C ASN A 132 3.72 -8.39 -8.95
N GLY A 133 2.73 -8.50 -9.85
CA GLY A 133 1.97 -7.36 -10.37
C GLY A 133 1.22 -6.62 -9.27
N HIS A 134 0.60 -7.35 -8.34
CA HIS A 134 -0.18 -6.79 -7.24
C HIS A 134 0.68 -5.95 -6.28
N LEU A 135 1.81 -6.48 -5.80
CA LEU A 135 2.66 -5.71 -4.87
C LEU A 135 3.38 -4.57 -5.58
N ARG A 136 3.74 -4.74 -6.87
CA ARG A 136 4.27 -3.64 -7.71
C ARG A 136 3.27 -2.50 -7.82
N TRP A 137 2.00 -2.80 -8.04
CA TRP A 137 0.95 -1.78 -8.03
C TRP A 137 0.85 -1.08 -6.66
N ARG A 138 0.90 -1.86 -5.56
CA ARG A 138 0.91 -1.30 -4.20
C ARG A 138 2.09 -0.38 -3.92
N LEU A 139 3.25 -0.56 -4.59
CA LEU A 139 4.40 0.34 -4.43
C LEU A 139 4.03 1.79 -4.71
N HIS A 140 3.14 2.08 -5.66
CA HIS A 140 2.77 3.47 -5.98
C HIS A 140 2.14 4.20 -4.79
N ALA A 141 1.28 3.52 -4.03
CA ALA A 141 0.68 4.06 -2.82
C ALA A 141 1.74 4.31 -1.75
N VAL A 142 2.61 3.32 -1.50
CA VAL A 142 3.72 3.42 -0.53
C VAL A 142 4.68 4.57 -0.89
N MET A 143 5.00 4.74 -2.17
CA MET A 143 5.85 5.84 -2.64
C MET A 143 5.19 7.22 -2.41
N ASN A 144 3.88 7.31 -2.54
CA ASN A 144 3.14 8.53 -2.21
C ASN A 144 3.15 8.82 -0.70
N ASP A 145 3.02 7.80 0.14
CA ASP A 145 3.13 7.94 1.59
C ASP A 145 4.50 8.49 2.00
N ILE A 146 5.58 7.97 1.39
CA ILE A 146 6.94 8.47 1.62
C ILE A 146 7.06 9.96 1.25
N ASN A 147 6.50 10.38 0.10
CA ASN A 147 6.52 11.79 -0.29
C ASN A 147 5.82 12.69 0.75
N GLY A 148 4.70 12.22 1.31
CA GLY A 148 3.98 12.93 2.38
C GLY A 148 4.79 13.05 3.66
N LEU A 149 5.47 11.97 4.08
CA LEU A 149 6.35 11.96 5.25
C LEU A 149 7.60 12.84 5.05
N LEU A 150 8.21 12.79 3.87
CA LEU A 150 9.35 13.64 3.52
C LEU A 150 8.98 15.13 3.50
N TYR A 151 7.80 15.46 2.97
CA TYR A 151 7.30 16.83 3.00
C TYR A 151 7.15 17.34 4.43
N GLN A 152 6.65 16.52 5.36
CA GLN A 152 6.60 16.88 6.77
C GLN A 152 8.00 16.99 7.38
N LEU A 153 8.89 16.06 7.07
CA LEU A 153 10.25 15.98 7.63
C LEU A 153 11.07 17.24 7.36
N ILE A 154 11.02 17.77 6.14
CA ILE A 154 11.79 18.96 5.76
C ILE A 154 11.28 20.27 6.39
N GLN A 155 10.11 20.24 7.05
CA GLN A 155 9.53 21.41 7.74
C GLN A 155 9.86 21.42 9.23
N LEU A 156 10.55 20.39 9.73
CA LEU A 156 10.91 20.27 11.14
C LEU A 156 12.32 20.81 11.38
N ASP A 157 12.47 21.53 12.49
CA ASP A 157 13.77 22.03 12.96
C ASP A 157 14.25 21.28 14.23
N GLU A 158 13.33 20.61 14.94
CA GLU A 158 13.62 19.97 16.22
C GLU A 158 14.01 18.50 16.06
N LEU A 159 15.21 18.15 16.55
CA LEU A 159 15.76 16.79 16.50
C LEU A 159 14.80 15.72 17.06
N MET A 160 14.07 16.07 18.13
CA MET A 160 13.12 15.17 18.80
C MET A 160 11.93 14.79 17.91
N ALA A 161 11.54 15.67 16.98
CA ALA A 161 10.47 15.42 16.02
C ALA A 161 11.02 14.79 14.72
N ILE A 162 12.23 15.18 14.31
CA ILE A 162 12.88 14.69 13.08
C ILE A 162 13.17 13.19 13.15
N LYS A 163 13.70 12.68 14.29
CA LYS A 163 14.10 11.27 14.39
C LYS A 163 12.94 10.29 14.18
N PRO A 164 11.82 10.38 14.93
CA PRO A 164 10.68 9.49 14.72
C PRO A 164 10.17 9.53 13.27
N LEU A 165 9.99 10.73 12.70
CA LEU A 165 9.49 10.87 11.34
C LEU A 165 10.46 10.36 10.27
N ALA A 166 11.77 10.50 10.50
CA ALA A 166 12.77 9.86 9.65
C ALA A 166 12.66 8.33 9.71
N LEU A 167 12.43 7.75 10.89
CA LEU A 167 12.24 6.30 11.03
C LEU A 167 10.95 5.83 10.32
N ASP A 168 9.87 6.61 10.37
CA ASP A 168 8.65 6.32 9.60
C ASP A 168 8.96 6.28 8.09
N VAL A 169 9.75 7.24 7.58
CA VAL A 169 10.21 7.20 6.17
C VAL A 169 10.99 5.91 5.88
N PHE A 170 11.85 5.46 6.79
CA PHE A 170 12.61 4.23 6.61
C PHE A 170 11.77 2.96 6.71
N ASP A 171 10.73 2.92 7.55
CA ASP A 171 9.76 1.82 7.59
C ASP A 171 9.02 1.71 6.24
N GLU A 172 8.66 2.85 5.66
CA GLU A 172 8.08 2.91 4.32
C GLU A 172 9.05 2.48 3.21
N CYS A 173 10.32 2.91 3.29
CA CYS A 173 11.35 2.46 2.35
C CYS A 173 11.58 0.95 2.44
N LEU A 174 11.57 0.38 3.65
CA LEU A 174 11.65 -1.07 3.84
C LEU A 174 10.44 -1.76 3.23
N ARG A 175 9.23 -1.20 3.37
CA ARG A 175 8.02 -1.76 2.76
C ARG A 175 8.15 -1.84 1.25
N VAL A 176 8.67 -0.80 0.60
CA VAL A 176 8.98 -0.83 -0.84
C VAL A 176 9.93 -1.98 -1.18
N VAL A 177 11.03 -2.13 -0.44
CA VAL A 177 12.02 -3.19 -0.70
C VAL A 177 11.42 -4.57 -0.46
N CYS A 178 10.64 -4.77 0.61
CA CYS A 178 9.97 -6.04 0.87
C CYS A 178 8.97 -6.39 -0.24
N TYR A 179 8.14 -5.43 -0.67
CA TYR A 179 7.15 -5.65 -1.74
C TYR A 179 7.83 -5.97 -3.07
N TRP A 180 8.94 -5.28 -3.39
CA TRP A 180 9.77 -5.61 -4.55
C TRP A 180 10.23 -7.08 -4.53
N ASN A 181 10.61 -7.56 -3.35
CA ASN A 181 11.08 -8.92 -3.13
C ASN A 181 9.96 -9.94 -2.86
N GLN A 182 8.69 -9.59 -3.10
CA GLN A 182 7.53 -10.43 -2.80
C GLN A 182 7.47 -10.88 -1.33
N ARG A 183 7.63 -9.93 -0.43
CA ARG A 183 7.59 -10.14 1.02
C ARG A 183 6.75 -9.07 1.69
N TYR A 184 6.17 -9.43 2.83
CA TYR A 184 5.68 -8.46 3.79
C TYR A 184 6.79 -8.07 4.78
N CYS A 185 6.70 -6.86 5.32
CA CYS A 185 7.55 -6.36 6.39
C CYS A 185 6.82 -6.45 7.74
N ARG A 186 7.57 -6.66 8.82
CA ARG A 186 7.14 -6.50 10.21
C ARG A 186 7.48 -5.10 10.73
N GLY A 187 8.56 -4.49 10.23
CA GLY A 187 8.95 -3.12 10.55
C GLY A 187 9.50 -2.94 11.97
N GLY A 188 9.75 -1.68 12.35
CA GLY A 188 10.19 -1.32 13.70
C GLY A 188 11.47 -2.05 14.13
N ALA A 189 11.44 -2.76 15.27
CA ALA A 189 12.61 -3.48 15.78
C ALA A 189 13.07 -4.63 14.85
N HIS A 190 12.24 -5.08 13.92
CA HIS A 190 12.57 -6.12 12.95
C HIS A 190 13.14 -5.56 11.64
N TRP A 191 13.33 -4.24 11.50
CA TRP A 191 13.72 -3.58 10.26
C TRP A 191 14.94 -4.23 9.59
N LEU A 192 16.03 -4.42 10.34
CA LEU A 192 17.26 -5.05 9.82
C LEU A 192 17.08 -6.53 9.47
N VAL A 193 16.22 -7.24 10.20
CA VAL A 193 15.92 -8.65 9.95
C VAL A 193 15.10 -8.80 8.67
N ASP A 194 14.13 -7.91 8.46
CA ASP A 194 13.30 -7.90 7.25
C ASP A 194 14.09 -7.49 6.02
N LEU A 195 14.97 -6.49 6.15
CA LEU A 195 15.88 -6.12 5.06
C LEU A 195 16.78 -7.30 4.66
N ALA A 196 17.32 -8.04 5.64
CA ALA A 196 18.18 -9.19 5.38
C ALA A 196 17.47 -10.38 4.70
N ARG A 197 16.13 -10.43 4.72
CA ARG A 197 15.34 -11.45 4.01
C ARG A 197 15.17 -11.10 2.52
N CYS A 198 15.41 -9.87 2.13
CA CYS A 198 15.29 -9.39 0.76
C CYS A 198 16.54 -9.75 -0.04
N ALA A 199 16.37 -10.32 -1.23
CA ALA A 199 17.47 -10.69 -2.12
C ALA A 199 18.01 -9.47 -2.86
N GLU A 200 17.12 -8.58 -3.28
CA GLU A 200 17.44 -7.33 -3.97
C GLU A 200 17.22 -6.16 -3.02
N VAL A 201 18.27 -5.38 -2.75
CA VAL A 201 18.23 -4.25 -1.82
C VAL A 201 18.95 -3.06 -2.44
N PRO A 202 18.39 -1.84 -2.37
CA PRO A 202 19.07 -0.64 -2.82
C PRO A 202 20.42 -0.47 -2.10
N PRO A 203 21.49 -0.08 -2.82
CA PRO A 203 22.77 0.23 -2.20
C PRO A 203 22.62 1.28 -1.10
N ALA A 204 23.44 1.18 -0.06
CA ALA A 204 23.53 2.14 1.04
C ALA A 204 22.25 2.34 1.90
N LEU A 205 21.13 1.65 1.63
CA LEU A 205 19.88 1.85 2.38
C LEU A 205 20.04 1.52 3.87
N LYS A 206 20.75 0.42 4.17
CA LYS A 206 21.07 0.01 5.55
C LYS A 206 21.94 1.04 6.24
N GLU A 207 22.98 1.52 5.56
CA GLU A 207 23.92 2.50 6.08
C GLU A 207 23.21 3.82 6.38
N HIS A 208 22.29 4.25 5.51
CA HIS A 208 21.46 5.43 5.71
C HIS A 208 20.51 5.28 6.91
N TYR A 209 19.87 4.13 7.07
CA TYR A 209 19.03 3.82 8.23
C TYR A 209 19.83 3.91 9.54
N LEU A 210 21.00 3.26 9.60
CA LEU A 210 21.86 3.28 10.80
C LEU A 210 22.36 4.70 11.13
N ARG A 211 22.62 5.53 10.10
CA ARG A 211 23.06 6.91 10.28
C ARG A 211 22.04 7.77 11.04
N VAL A 212 20.74 7.48 10.94
CA VAL A 212 19.69 8.21 11.69
C VAL A 212 19.88 8.05 13.21
N PHE A 213 20.29 6.86 13.66
CA PHE A 213 20.52 6.59 15.08
C PHE A 213 21.79 7.27 15.58
N ASP A 214 22.87 7.15 14.80
CA ASP A 214 24.20 7.67 15.15
C ASP A 214 24.29 9.19 15.09
N SER A 215 23.45 9.85 14.29
CA SER A 215 23.49 11.29 14.13
C SER A 215 22.81 12.02 15.29
N GLY A 216 23.50 13.04 15.80
CA GLY A 216 22.96 14.04 16.74
C GLY A 216 22.59 15.37 16.07
N ASN A 217 22.58 15.42 14.73
CA ASN A 217 22.36 16.65 13.97
C ASN A 217 21.10 16.52 13.09
N ALA A 218 20.17 17.46 13.24
CA ALA A 218 18.91 17.52 12.51
C ALA A 218 19.10 17.52 10.99
N ASP A 219 19.92 18.43 10.46
CA ASP A 219 20.18 18.58 9.03
C ASP A 219 20.81 17.32 8.41
N ASP A 220 21.67 16.63 9.16
CA ASP A 220 22.25 15.37 8.72
C ASP A 220 21.22 14.25 8.62
N ILE A 221 20.28 14.17 9.57
CA ILE A 221 19.19 13.19 9.52
C ILE A 221 18.26 13.49 8.34
N ILE A 222 17.84 14.74 8.16
CA ILE A 222 17.00 15.13 7.02
C ILE A 222 17.71 14.78 5.70
N ARG A 223 18.99 15.18 5.57
CA ARG A 223 19.79 14.92 4.37
C ARG A 223 19.92 13.43 4.09
N VAL A 224 20.23 12.60 5.10
CA VAL A 224 20.44 11.16 4.89
C VAL A 224 19.14 10.45 4.53
N THR A 225 18.02 10.83 5.15
CA THR A 225 16.69 10.29 4.83
C THR A 225 16.26 10.66 3.41
N VAL A 226 16.43 11.92 2.99
CA VAL A 226 16.16 12.35 1.61
C VAL A 226 17.08 11.64 0.61
N ALA A 227 18.35 11.45 0.94
CA ALA A 227 19.29 10.73 0.09
C ALA A 227 18.89 9.26 -0.08
N ALA A 228 18.48 8.59 1.00
CA ALA A 228 18.01 7.21 0.96
C ALA A 228 16.80 7.05 0.04
N PHE A 229 15.81 7.93 0.14
CA PHE A 229 14.63 7.88 -0.73
C PHE A 229 14.98 8.13 -2.20
N ARG A 230 15.84 9.12 -2.51
CA ARG A 230 16.28 9.37 -3.88
C ARG A 230 17.02 8.17 -4.47
N GLN A 231 17.85 7.50 -3.68
CA GLN A 231 18.53 6.28 -4.13
C GLN A 231 17.55 5.13 -4.36
N LEU A 232 16.56 4.97 -3.49
CA LEU A 232 15.48 4.00 -3.68
C LEU A 232 14.72 4.27 -4.99
N GLN A 233 14.40 5.53 -5.29
CA GLN A 233 13.75 5.92 -6.54
C GLN A 233 14.57 5.55 -7.77
N HIS A 234 15.86 5.89 -7.79
CA HIS A 234 16.74 5.53 -8.91
C HIS A 234 16.87 4.00 -9.04
N TRP A 235 17.06 3.30 -7.92
CA TRP A 235 17.15 1.85 -7.91
C TRP A 235 15.88 1.19 -8.48
N LEU A 236 14.69 1.65 -8.10
CA LEU A 236 13.43 1.20 -8.68
C LEU A 236 13.35 1.48 -10.18
N GLN A 237 13.80 2.65 -10.63
CA GLN A 237 13.80 3.01 -12.04
C GLN A 237 14.71 2.09 -12.86
N ASP A 238 15.89 1.76 -12.34
CA ASP A 238 16.87 0.90 -12.98
C ASP A 238 16.45 -0.58 -13.01
N HIS A 239 15.70 -1.04 -11.99
CA HIS A 239 15.27 -2.43 -11.85
C HIS A 239 13.88 -2.71 -12.42
N GLN A 240 13.12 -1.68 -12.83
CA GLN A 240 11.92 -1.89 -13.61
C GLN A 240 12.31 -2.40 -15.00
N ALA A 241 12.30 -3.73 -15.16
CA ALA A 241 12.21 -4.35 -16.48
C ALA A 241 11.02 -3.74 -17.22
N GLU A 242 11.16 -3.55 -18.53
CA GLU A 242 10.04 -3.19 -19.41
C GLU A 242 8.84 -4.09 -19.05
N PRO A 243 7.63 -3.53 -18.86
CA PRO A 243 6.46 -4.36 -18.60
C PRO A 243 6.28 -5.34 -19.76
N GLN A 244 6.75 -6.56 -19.58
CA GLN A 244 6.49 -7.65 -20.50
C GLN A 244 5.05 -8.12 -20.26
N GLY A 245 4.14 -7.65 -21.10
CA GLY A 245 2.94 -8.42 -21.41
C GLY A 245 1.67 -8.11 -20.63
N VAL A 246 1.47 -6.90 -20.09
CA VAL A 246 0.07 -6.43 -19.93
C VAL A 246 -0.41 -6.10 -21.34
N GLU A 247 -1.38 -6.84 -21.88
CA GLU A 247 -2.04 -6.43 -23.11
C GLU A 247 -2.69 -5.05 -22.88
N PRO A 248 -2.18 -3.97 -23.52
CA PRO A 248 -2.64 -2.60 -23.27
C PRO A 248 -4.15 -2.45 -23.46
N ALA A 249 -4.73 -3.27 -24.35
CA ALA A 249 -6.14 -3.31 -24.68
C ALA A 249 -7.06 -3.51 -23.46
N SER A 250 -6.65 -4.31 -22.47
CA SER A 250 -7.50 -4.62 -21.32
C SER A 250 -7.47 -3.54 -20.23
N GLY A 251 -6.31 -2.92 -19.99
CA GLY A 251 -6.12 -1.89 -18.95
C GLY A 251 -6.48 -0.47 -19.39
N LEU A 252 -6.57 -0.22 -20.70
CA LEU A 252 -6.79 1.11 -21.28
C LEU A 252 -8.18 1.29 -21.93
N CYS A 253 -9.03 0.26 -21.89
CA CYS A 253 -10.40 0.35 -22.40
C CYS A 253 -11.19 1.40 -21.62
N GLY A 254 -11.84 2.34 -22.34
CA GLY A 254 -12.63 3.43 -21.73
C GLY A 254 -11.82 4.65 -21.28
N ALA A 255 -10.48 4.56 -21.24
CA ALA A 255 -9.63 5.63 -20.74
C ALA A 255 -9.65 6.87 -21.65
N TYR A 256 -9.66 6.67 -22.98
CA TYR A 256 -9.77 7.77 -23.93
C TYR A 256 -11.14 8.45 -23.87
N GLU A 257 -12.21 7.66 -23.75
CA GLU A 257 -13.58 8.13 -23.65
C GLU A 257 -13.77 9.03 -22.43
N GLU A 258 -13.17 8.68 -21.29
CA GLU A 258 -13.16 9.51 -20.08
C GLU A 258 -12.35 10.80 -20.28
N MET A 259 -11.14 10.69 -20.82
CA MET A 259 -10.25 11.84 -21.06
C MET A 259 -10.78 12.82 -22.12
N LEU A 260 -11.56 12.36 -23.09
CA LEU A 260 -12.13 13.19 -24.17
C LEU A 260 -12.94 14.37 -23.61
N SER A 261 -13.62 14.16 -22.47
CA SER A 261 -14.33 15.23 -21.76
C SER A 261 -13.40 16.37 -21.33
N VAL A 262 -12.18 16.05 -20.90
CA VAL A 262 -11.17 17.03 -20.46
C VAL A 262 -10.56 17.76 -21.66
N PHE A 263 -10.28 17.07 -22.77
CA PHE A 263 -9.87 17.70 -24.03
C PHE A 263 -10.93 18.69 -24.54
N ASN A 264 -12.21 18.33 -24.49
CA ASN A 264 -13.32 19.22 -24.88
C ASN A 264 -13.40 20.46 -23.99
N LYS A 265 -13.20 20.31 -22.67
CA LYS A 265 -13.15 21.44 -21.72
C LYS A 265 -12.01 22.40 -22.05
N LEU A 266 -10.83 21.88 -22.39
CA LEU A 266 -9.69 22.70 -22.80
C LEU A 266 -10.03 23.48 -24.08
N SER A 267 -10.50 22.80 -25.13
CA SER A 267 -10.87 23.44 -26.40
C SER A 267 -11.94 24.50 -26.22
N TYR A 268 -12.96 24.23 -25.39
CA TYR A 268 -13.98 25.21 -25.07
C TYR A 268 -13.42 26.42 -24.31
N ALA A 269 -12.62 26.19 -23.26
CA ALA A 269 -11.99 27.25 -22.47
C ALA A 269 -11.11 28.16 -23.34
N VAL A 270 -10.35 27.59 -24.29
CA VAL A 270 -9.56 28.38 -25.25
C VAL A 270 -10.46 29.19 -26.17
N SER A 271 -11.60 28.66 -26.63
CA SER A 271 -12.51 29.38 -27.54
C SER A 271 -13.20 30.59 -26.90
N ILE A 272 -13.31 30.61 -25.57
CA ILE A 272 -13.84 31.75 -24.80
C ILE A 272 -12.75 32.58 -24.11
N GLU A 273 -11.47 32.33 -24.44
CA GLU A 273 -10.29 32.99 -23.86
C GLU A 273 -10.18 32.86 -22.31
N ASP A 274 -10.77 31.81 -21.72
CA ASP A 274 -10.64 31.51 -20.29
C ASP A 274 -9.32 30.77 -20.03
N ALA A 275 -8.28 31.55 -19.77
CA ALA A 275 -6.96 31.00 -19.52
C ALA A 275 -6.91 30.08 -18.29
N VAL A 276 -7.63 30.41 -17.22
CA VAL A 276 -7.60 29.64 -15.97
C VAL A 276 -8.18 28.25 -16.21
N ALA A 277 -9.38 28.17 -16.80
CA ALA A 277 -10.01 26.90 -17.11
C ALA A 277 -9.17 26.07 -18.11
N ALA A 278 -8.56 26.71 -19.11
CA ALA A 278 -7.71 26.04 -20.09
C ALA A 278 -6.47 25.41 -19.43
N PHE A 279 -5.78 26.13 -18.54
CA PHE A 279 -4.62 25.62 -17.83
C PHE A 279 -4.96 24.51 -16.83
N TYR A 280 -6.11 24.59 -16.14
CA TYR A 280 -6.57 23.51 -15.28
C TYR A 280 -6.92 22.24 -16.07
N ALA A 281 -7.60 22.38 -17.21
CA ALA A 281 -7.89 21.25 -18.09
C ALA A 281 -6.61 20.63 -18.66
N ALA A 282 -5.61 21.46 -19.03
CA ALA A 282 -4.31 20.98 -19.49
C ALA A 282 -3.56 20.19 -18.41
N LYS A 283 -3.52 20.70 -17.17
CA LYS A 283 -2.96 19.98 -16.02
C LYS A 283 -3.65 18.64 -15.80
N GLN A 284 -4.97 18.59 -15.93
CA GLN A 284 -5.73 17.35 -15.75
C GLN A 284 -5.38 16.33 -16.84
N ILE A 285 -5.29 16.74 -18.11
CA ILE A 285 -4.82 15.86 -19.21
C ILE A 285 -3.45 15.27 -18.88
N ASP A 286 -2.51 16.11 -18.41
CA ASP A 286 -1.15 15.69 -18.08
C ASP A 286 -1.10 14.65 -16.94
N ARG A 287 -1.90 14.87 -15.91
CA ARG A 287 -2.04 13.94 -14.79
C ARG A 287 -2.66 12.61 -15.23
N ASP A 288 -3.79 12.68 -15.94
CA ASP A 288 -4.53 11.49 -16.35
C ASP A 288 -3.67 10.64 -17.31
N LEU A 289 -2.92 11.27 -18.24
CA LEU A 289 -1.91 10.59 -19.07
C LEU A 289 -0.82 9.92 -18.21
N SER A 290 -0.30 10.62 -17.21
CA SER A 290 0.74 10.08 -16.33
C SER A 290 0.26 8.92 -15.47
N GLU A 291 -0.99 8.95 -15.00
CA GLU A 291 -1.61 7.88 -14.21
C GLU A 291 -1.90 6.64 -15.08
N ILE A 292 -2.54 6.86 -16.23
CA ILE A 292 -2.91 5.79 -17.16
C ILE A 292 -1.66 5.11 -17.73
N PHE A 293 -0.69 5.88 -18.23
CA PHE A 293 0.50 5.29 -18.83
C PHE A 293 1.55 4.90 -17.80
N GLY A 294 1.71 5.64 -16.71
CA GLY A 294 2.62 5.26 -15.63
C GLY A 294 2.30 3.91 -14.99
N ALA A 295 1.03 3.50 -15.00
CA ALA A 295 0.57 2.20 -14.49
C ALA A 295 0.67 1.05 -15.51
N PHE A 296 0.55 1.34 -16.82
CA PHE A 296 0.34 0.31 -17.85
C PHE A 296 1.37 0.29 -19.00
N CYS A 297 2.15 1.36 -19.22
CA CYS A 297 3.11 1.44 -20.34
C CYS A 297 4.22 2.49 -20.14
N ARG A 298 5.50 2.08 -20.26
CA ARG A 298 6.67 2.99 -20.29
C ARG A 298 7.17 3.28 -21.72
N ASP A 299 6.28 3.30 -22.71
CA ASP A 299 6.65 3.66 -24.08
C ASP A 299 6.97 5.17 -24.17
N GLN A 300 8.23 5.51 -24.45
CA GLN A 300 8.69 6.89 -24.60
C GLN A 300 8.11 7.62 -25.82
N SER A 301 7.40 6.91 -26.69
CA SER A 301 6.64 7.51 -27.79
C SER A 301 5.28 8.08 -27.35
N ILE A 302 4.88 7.84 -26.09
CA ILE A 302 3.62 8.34 -25.54
C ILE A 302 3.70 9.88 -25.40
N PRO A 303 2.70 10.60 -25.91
CA PRO A 303 2.69 12.05 -25.88
C PRO A 303 2.44 12.60 -24.46
N VAL A 304 3.28 13.53 -24.00
CA VAL A 304 3.12 14.24 -22.71
C VAL A 304 2.84 15.71 -22.97
N LEU A 305 1.86 16.30 -22.26
CA LEU A 305 1.49 17.71 -22.39
C LEU A 305 2.28 18.53 -21.37
N THR A 306 3.61 18.57 -21.45
CA THR A 306 4.37 19.44 -20.55
C THR A 306 3.93 20.89 -20.75
N VAL A 307 3.11 21.44 -19.85
CA VAL A 307 2.58 22.79 -19.99
C VAL A 307 3.67 23.80 -19.67
N HIS A 308 4.34 24.31 -20.70
CA HIS A 308 5.42 25.30 -20.59
C HIS A 308 5.13 26.60 -21.35
N THR A 309 3.89 26.77 -21.85
CA THR A 309 3.46 27.95 -22.59
C THR A 309 2.44 28.76 -21.81
N ASN A 310 2.49 30.09 -21.95
CA ASN A 310 1.46 31.01 -21.46
C ASN A 310 0.46 31.42 -22.57
N SER A 311 0.53 30.78 -23.75
CA SER A 311 -0.26 31.13 -24.93
C SER A 311 -1.39 30.11 -25.15
N LEU A 312 -2.64 30.57 -25.09
CA LEU A 312 -3.82 29.71 -25.30
C LEU A 312 -3.86 29.05 -26.69
N PRO A 313 -3.54 29.74 -27.81
CA PRO A 313 -3.45 29.09 -29.11
C PRO A 313 -2.39 27.99 -29.16
N GLN A 314 -1.25 28.18 -28.50
CA GLN A 314 -0.21 27.15 -28.43
C GLN A 314 -0.66 25.97 -27.56
N LEU A 315 -1.30 26.24 -26.43
CA LEU A 315 -1.84 25.21 -25.54
C LEU A 315 -2.89 24.34 -26.25
N ALA A 316 -3.81 24.95 -27.01
CA ALA A 316 -4.77 24.23 -27.83
C ALA A 316 -4.09 23.36 -28.89
N SER A 317 -3.11 23.91 -29.62
CA SER A 317 -2.37 23.17 -30.64
C SER A 317 -1.62 21.97 -30.06
N MET A 318 -1.02 22.12 -28.87
CA MET A 318 -0.36 21.04 -28.16
C MET A 318 -1.36 19.96 -27.72
N ALA A 319 -2.49 20.35 -27.13
CA ALA A 319 -3.53 19.42 -26.70
C ALA A 319 -4.09 18.61 -27.89
N GLU A 320 -4.38 19.26 -29.03
CA GLU A 320 -4.82 18.57 -30.25
C GLU A 320 -3.78 17.58 -30.78
N GLN A 321 -2.49 17.95 -30.76
CA GLN A 321 -1.42 17.08 -31.20
C GLN A 321 -1.34 15.82 -30.33
N ILE A 322 -1.42 15.99 -29.02
CA ILE A 322 -1.35 14.89 -28.05
C ILE A 322 -2.56 13.99 -28.16
N GLN A 323 -3.77 14.56 -28.29
CA GLN A 323 -4.98 13.77 -28.50
C GLN A 323 -4.88 12.90 -29.77
N ARG A 324 -4.34 13.45 -30.87
CA ARG A 324 -4.12 12.68 -32.10
C ARG A 324 -3.10 11.55 -31.91
N GLN A 325 -1.99 11.85 -31.25
CA GLN A 325 -0.94 10.86 -30.96
C GLN A 325 -1.47 9.75 -30.05
N LEU A 326 -2.25 10.09 -29.03
CA LEU A 326 -2.91 9.14 -28.14
C LEU A 326 -3.84 8.20 -28.92
N LEU A 327 -4.71 8.74 -29.77
CA LEU A 327 -5.61 7.94 -30.60
C LEU A 327 -4.86 6.98 -31.54
N GLN A 328 -3.80 7.46 -32.19
CA GLN A 328 -2.96 6.62 -33.06
C GLN A 328 -2.30 5.48 -32.29
N TRP A 329 -1.80 5.79 -31.09
CA TRP A 329 -1.16 4.81 -30.22
C TRP A 329 -2.17 3.75 -29.74
N LEU A 330 -3.37 4.15 -29.30
CA LEU A 330 -4.42 3.20 -28.86
C LEU A 330 -4.83 2.26 -29.99
N GLN A 331 -4.95 2.78 -31.22
CA GLN A 331 -5.27 1.98 -32.40
C GLN A 331 -4.16 1.00 -32.77
N SER A 332 -2.89 1.42 -32.72
CA SER A 332 -1.76 0.53 -33.05
C SER A 332 -1.58 -0.61 -32.04
N HIS A 333 -2.13 -0.45 -30.83
CA HIS A 333 -2.09 -1.44 -29.75
C HIS A 333 -3.41 -2.19 -29.56
N ASN A 334 -4.32 -2.13 -30.53
CA ASN A 334 -5.62 -2.82 -30.52
C ASN A 334 -6.50 -2.52 -29.29
N VAL A 335 -6.39 -1.32 -28.71
CA VAL A 335 -7.29 -0.91 -27.62
C VAL A 335 -8.66 -0.59 -28.24
N PRO A 336 -9.74 -1.25 -27.80
CA PRO A 336 -11.08 -0.97 -28.34
C PRO A 336 -11.53 0.43 -27.93
N LEU A 337 -12.04 1.18 -28.91
CA LEU A 337 -12.68 2.48 -28.68
C LEU A 337 -14.19 2.33 -28.78
N CYS A 338 -14.91 2.75 -27.75
CA CYS A 338 -16.36 2.71 -27.70
C CYS A 338 -16.93 3.99 -28.33
N ARG A 339 -17.72 3.83 -29.40
CA ARG A 339 -18.43 4.93 -30.06
C ARG A 339 -19.83 4.48 -30.39
N ILE A 340 -20.80 5.28 -29.99
CA ILE A 340 -22.21 5.13 -30.38
C ILE A 340 -22.61 6.31 -31.26
N ALA A 341 -23.40 6.05 -32.29
CA ALA A 341 -23.97 7.07 -33.15
C ALA A 341 -25.31 7.59 -32.60
N GLU A 342 -26.10 6.70 -31.98
CA GLU A 342 -27.43 7.00 -31.45
C GLU A 342 -27.59 6.50 -30.01
N PRO A 343 -28.37 7.19 -29.14
CA PRO A 343 -28.57 6.76 -27.76
C PRO A 343 -29.15 5.35 -27.60
N SER A 344 -29.87 4.83 -28.60
CA SER A 344 -30.42 3.48 -28.57
C SER A 344 -29.36 2.38 -28.57
N GLU A 345 -28.17 2.65 -29.10
CA GLU A 345 -27.04 1.71 -29.15
C GLU A 345 -26.42 1.47 -27.76
N LEU A 346 -26.77 2.28 -26.74
CA LEU A 346 -26.39 2.03 -25.34
C LEU A 346 -26.92 0.70 -24.79
N LEU A 347 -27.98 0.15 -25.40
CA LEU A 347 -28.57 -1.14 -24.97
C LEU A 347 -27.73 -2.34 -25.43
N ASP A 348 -26.82 -2.13 -26.38
CA ASP A 348 -25.99 -3.16 -27.00
C ASP A 348 -24.51 -3.10 -26.55
N LEU A 349 -24.17 -2.15 -25.67
CA LEU A 349 -22.87 -2.02 -24.97
C LEU A 349 -22.89 -2.78 -23.64
#